data_AF-Q7DM38-F1
#
_entry.id   AF-Q7DM38-F1
#
_cell.length_a   1.000
_cell.length_b   1.000
_cell.length_c   1.000
_cell.angle_alpha   90.00
_cell.angle_beta   90.00
_cell.angle_gamma   90.00
#
_symmetry.space_group_name_H-M   'P 1'
#
loop_
_entity.id
_entity.type
_entity.pdbx_description
1 polymer ?
#
loop_
_entity_poly.entity_id
_entity_poly.type
_entity_poly.pdbx_seq_one_letter_code
_entity_poly.pdbx_strand_id
1 'polypeptide(L)'
;TSVANNGGRVQCIQVWPTVGKKKFETLSYLPPLTKQQLAKEVDYLLRKGWVPCLEFELEHGFVYREHNKSPGYYDGRYWTMWKLPMFGCTDSSQVLKELYEAQTAHPDGFIRIIGFDNVRQVQCISFIAYKPPGY
;
A
#
# COMPACT_ATOMS: atom_id res chain seq x y z
N THR A 1 50.01 7.61 -28.09
CA THR A 1 49.36 7.02 -26.88
C THR A 1 47.86 7.11 -27.07
N SER A 2 47.21 6.02 -27.48
CA SER A 2 45.75 6.01 -27.70
C SER A 2 45.03 5.88 -26.36
N VAL A 3 44.20 6.87 -26.03
CA VAL A 3 43.24 6.77 -24.92
C VAL A 3 42.18 5.76 -25.32
N ALA A 4 42.10 4.64 -24.60
CA ALA A 4 41.05 3.65 -24.81
C ALA A 4 39.69 4.28 -24.48
N ASN A 5 38.81 4.39 -25.48
CA ASN A 5 37.46 4.92 -25.32
C ASN A 5 36.51 3.78 -24.88
N ASN A 6 36.20 3.71 -23.58
CA ASN A 6 35.24 2.76 -23.00
C ASN A 6 33.76 3.14 -23.23
N GLY A 7 33.42 3.63 -24.43
CA GLY A 7 32.11 4.24 -24.72
C GLY A 7 30.89 3.31 -24.61
N GLY A 8 31.07 1.99 -24.60
CA GLY A 8 29.95 1.03 -24.64
C GLY A 8 29.49 0.46 -23.29
N ARG A 9 30.32 0.52 -22.23
CA ARG A 9 30.04 -0.21 -20.97
C ARG A 9 29.33 0.60 -19.89
N VAL A 10 29.25 1.91 -20.03
CA VAL A 10 28.73 2.82 -18.99
C VAL A 10 27.19 2.89 -19.00
N GLN A 11 26.51 2.46 -20.07
CA GLN A 11 25.04 2.51 -20.16
C GLN A 11 24.30 1.32 -19.50
N CYS A 12 25.03 0.32 -18.99
CA CYS A 12 24.42 -0.87 -18.35
C CYS A 12 24.22 -0.73 -16.84
N ILE A 13 24.67 0.37 -16.23
CA ILE A 13 24.53 0.63 -14.80
C ILE A 13 23.51 1.73 -14.60
N GLN A 14 22.33 1.37 -14.10
CA GLN A 14 21.31 2.33 -13.71
C GLN A 14 21.47 2.68 -12.22
N VAL A 15 21.38 3.96 -11.90
CA VAL A 15 21.35 4.43 -10.51
C VAL A 15 19.92 4.47 -10.02
N TRP A 16 19.64 3.87 -8.87
CA TRP A 16 18.31 3.91 -8.27
C TRP A 16 17.95 5.35 -7.87
N PRO A 17 16.76 5.86 -8.23
CA PRO A 17 16.38 7.23 -7.89
C PRO A 17 16.26 7.41 -6.36
N THR A 18 16.85 8.47 -5.84
CA THR A 18 16.87 8.79 -4.41
C THR A 18 15.67 9.63 -3.95
N VAL A 19 14.93 10.22 -4.89
CA VAL A 19 13.75 11.06 -4.65
C VAL A 19 12.57 10.58 -5.51
N GLY A 20 11.34 10.88 -5.07
CA GLY A 20 10.13 10.51 -5.82
C GLY A 20 9.84 9.00 -5.90
N LYS A 21 10.47 8.19 -5.04
CA LYS A 21 10.32 6.72 -5.00
C LYS A 21 9.95 6.21 -3.60
N LYS A 22 9.16 6.96 -2.84
CA LYS A 22 8.60 6.48 -1.57
C LYS A 22 7.75 5.21 -1.78
N LYS A 23 7.68 4.37 -0.75
CA LYS A 23 7.11 3.02 -0.79
C LYS A 23 6.03 2.83 0.27
N PHE A 24 5.19 1.83 0.04
CA PHE A 24 3.98 1.52 0.82
C PHE A 24 3.96 0.04 1.20
N GLU A 25 5.11 -0.49 1.61
CA GLU A 25 5.29 -1.90 1.97
C GLU A 25 4.95 -2.88 0.81
N THR A 26 4.32 -4.01 1.13
CA THR A 26 4.03 -5.12 0.24
C THR A 26 3.36 -4.67 -1.06
N LEU A 27 3.81 -5.22 -2.20
CA LEU A 27 3.42 -4.88 -3.58
C LEU A 27 3.85 -3.50 -4.11
N SER A 28 4.35 -2.57 -3.28
CA SER A 28 4.64 -1.18 -3.71
C SER A 28 5.89 -0.99 -4.60
N TYR A 29 6.64 -2.06 -4.86
CA TYR A 29 7.73 -2.08 -5.84
C TYR A 29 7.27 -2.53 -7.24
N LEU A 30 6.09 -3.14 -7.32
CA LEU A 30 5.50 -3.56 -8.59
C LEU A 30 4.90 -2.34 -9.32
N PRO A 31 4.63 -2.47 -10.64
CA PRO A 31 3.75 -1.52 -11.31
C PRO A 31 2.40 -1.37 -10.59
N PRO A 32 1.74 -0.19 -10.70
CA PRO A 32 0.41 0.01 -10.11
C PRO A 32 -0.56 -1.09 -10.54
N LEU A 33 -1.27 -1.66 -9.57
CA LEU A 33 -2.21 -2.74 -9.82
C LEU A 33 -3.41 -2.22 -10.61
N THR A 34 -3.82 -2.95 -11.63
CA THR A 34 -5.10 -2.71 -12.30
C THR A 34 -6.27 -3.08 -11.38
N LYS A 35 -7.48 -2.60 -11.69
CA LYS A 35 -8.70 -2.97 -10.96
C LYS A 35 -8.88 -4.48 -10.84
N GLN A 36 -8.55 -5.22 -11.90
CA GLN A 36 -8.65 -6.67 -11.95
C GLN A 36 -7.56 -7.36 -11.10
N GLN A 37 -6.35 -6.80 -11.03
CA GLN A 37 -5.30 -7.31 -10.14
C GLN A 37 -5.66 -7.03 -8.68
N LEU A 38 -6.19 -5.84 -8.38
CA LEU A 38 -6.66 -5.49 -7.04
C LEU A 38 -7.78 -6.44 -6.58
N ALA A 39 -8.75 -6.73 -7.46
CA ALA A 39 -9.80 -7.72 -7.20
C ALA A 39 -9.21 -9.10 -6.84
N LYS A 40 -8.18 -9.56 -7.57
CA LYS A 40 -7.53 -10.84 -7.31
C LYS A 40 -6.84 -10.91 -5.95
N GLU A 41 -6.22 -9.82 -5.50
CA GLU A 41 -5.62 -9.73 -4.15
C GLU A 41 -6.70 -9.79 -3.05
N VAL A 42 -7.85 -9.14 -3.28
CA VAL A 42 -9.01 -9.26 -2.40
C VAL A 42 -9.59 -10.67 -2.43
N ASP A 43 -9.74 -11.29 -3.60
CA ASP A 43 -10.21 -12.68 -3.70
C ASP A 43 -9.25 -13.64 -2.98
N TYR A 44 -7.93 -13.36 -3.01
CA TYR A 44 -6.95 -14.13 -2.24
C TYR A 44 -7.21 -14.03 -0.73
N LEU A 45 -7.40 -12.81 -0.23
CA LEU A 45 -7.76 -12.54 1.16
C LEU A 45 -9.03 -13.32 1.55
N LEU A 46 -10.08 -13.25 0.74
CA LEU A 46 -11.36 -13.93 0.99
C LEU A 46 -11.22 -15.47 0.97
N ARG A 47 -10.46 -16.03 0.01
CA ARG A 47 -10.18 -17.48 -0.04
C ARG A 47 -9.42 -17.99 1.19
N LYS A 48 -8.65 -17.12 1.85
CA LYS A 48 -7.96 -17.44 3.10
C LYS A 48 -8.87 -17.35 4.33
N GLY A 49 -10.12 -16.92 4.17
CA GLY A 49 -11.05 -16.70 5.28
C GLY A 49 -10.71 -15.47 6.13
N TRP A 50 -9.89 -14.57 5.60
CA TRP A 50 -9.55 -13.32 6.29
C TRP A 50 -10.63 -12.28 6.10
N VAL A 51 -10.74 -11.34 7.04
CA VAL A 51 -11.75 -10.27 7.00
C VAL A 51 -11.13 -9.00 6.41
N PRO A 52 -11.61 -8.51 5.25
CA PRO A 52 -11.07 -7.31 4.63
C PRO A 52 -11.51 -6.05 5.38
N CYS A 53 -10.64 -5.05 5.39
CA CYS A 53 -10.92 -3.72 5.93
C CYS A 53 -10.14 -2.67 5.11
N LEU A 54 -10.66 -1.45 5.04
CA LEU A 54 -10.00 -0.33 4.40
C LEU A 54 -9.53 0.65 5.47
N GLU A 55 -8.36 1.23 5.24
CA GLU A 55 -7.85 2.34 6.04
C GLU A 55 -7.37 3.45 5.13
N PHE A 56 -7.51 4.69 5.58
CA PHE A 56 -7.12 5.89 4.85
C PHE A 56 -6.37 6.88 5.72
N GLU A 57 -5.53 7.71 5.09
CA GLU A 57 -4.72 8.72 5.75
C GLU A 57 -4.57 9.96 4.87
N LEU A 58 -4.82 11.14 5.43
CA LEU A 58 -4.88 12.41 4.70
C LEU A 58 -3.63 13.26 4.92
N GLU A 59 -2.99 13.15 6.09
CA GLU A 59 -1.90 14.03 6.50
C GLU A 59 -0.55 13.30 6.45
N HIS A 60 -0.47 12.12 7.08
CA HIS A 60 0.79 11.44 7.38
C HIS A 60 0.90 10.07 6.70
N GLY A 61 1.01 10.05 5.36
CA GLY A 61 1.12 8.81 4.58
C GLY A 61 2.35 7.92 4.85
N PHE A 62 3.29 8.35 5.72
CA PHE A 62 4.49 7.62 6.08
C PHE A 62 4.77 7.73 7.58
N VAL A 63 5.47 6.73 8.12
CA VAL A 63 5.89 6.73 9.53
C VAL A 63 6.84 7.89 9.83
N TYR A 64 6.70 8.44 11.04
CA TYR A 64 7.54 9.51 11.57
C TYR A 64 7.76 9.30 13.08
N ARG A 65 8.48 10.24 13.74
CA ARG A 65 8.76 10.17 15.18
C ARG A 65 8.67 11.56 15.80
N GLU A 66 7.55 11.86 16.42
CA GLU A 66 7.29 13.11 17.14
C GLU A 66 7.22 12.86 18.65
N HIS A 67 6.43 11.87 19.07
CA HIS A 67 6.04 11.73 20.48
C HIS A 67 7.01 10.89 21.32
N ASN A 68 7.74 9.95 20.71
CA ASN A 68 8.75 9.15 21.41
C ASN A 68 9.83 8.61 20.45
N LYS A 69 11.02 8.29 20.99
CA LYS A 69 12.16 7.73 20.25
C LYS A 69 12.67 6.39 20.81
N SER A 70 11.95 5.76 21.73
CA SER A 70 12.27 4.42 22.26
C SER A 70 12.23 3.32 21.19
N PRO A 71 12.96 2.20 21.38
CA PRO A 71 12.94 1.08 20.45
C PRO A 71 11.51 0.56 20.19
N GLY A 72 11.15 0.38 18.92
CA GLY A 72 9.83 -0.13 18.51
C GLY A 72 8.70 0.92 18.43
N TYR A 73 8.96 2.17 18.83
CA TYR A 73 7.98 3.26 18.73
C TYR A 73 8.15 4.10 17.46
N TYR A 74 7.05 4.22 16.70
CA TYR A 74 6.90 5.08 15.53
C TYR A 74 5.48 5.65 15.48
N ASP A 75 5.36 6.91 15.11
CA ASP A 75 4.11 7.58 14.77
C ASP A 75 3.72 7.29 13.31
N GLY A 76 2.45 7.49 12.96
CA GLY A 76 1.97 7.28 11.58
C GLY A 76 1.87 5.81 11.13
N ARG A 77 1.95 4.84 12.05
CA ARG A 77 1.67 3.42 11.76
C ARG A 77 0.19 3.15 11.54
N TYR A 78 -0.64 3.75 12.39
CA TYR A 78 -2.10 3.66 12.30
C TYR A 78 -2.61 4.69 11.31
N TRP A 79 -3.52 4.24 10.46
CA TRP A 79 -4.35 5.06 9.58
C TRP A 79 -5.80 5.00 10.08
N THR A 80 -6.64 5.89 9.58
CA THR A 80 -8.04 5.95 10.00
C THR A 80 -8.84 4.84 9.32
N MET A 81 -9.64 4.10 10.08
CA MET A 81 -10.48 3.03 9.55
C MET A 81 -11.62 3.61 8.69
N TRP A 82 -11.83 3.04 7.50
CA TRP A 82 -13.01 3.32 6.70
C TRP A 82 -14.14 2.37 7.10
N LYS A 83 -15.21 2.93 7.70
CA LYS A 83 -16.34 2.18 8.25
C LYS A 83 -15.85 1.11 9.25
N LEU A 84 -16.05 -0.18 8.95
CA LEU A 84 -15.71 -1.33 9.78
C LEU A 84 -15.14 -2.47 8.93
N PRO A 85 -14.42 -3.45 9.53
CA PRO A 85 -14.06 -4.68 8.83
C PRO A 85 -15.31 -5.37 8.27
N MET A 86 -15.22 -5.83 7.03
CA MET A 86 -16.36 -6.33 6.27
C MET A 86 -16.63 -7.81 6.61
N PHE A 87 -17.07 -8.07 7.84
CA PHE A 87 -17.39 -9.41 8.32
C PHE A 87 -18.45 -10.08 7.45
N GLY A 88 -18.21 -11.34 7.06
CA GLY A 88 -19.11 -12.10 6.19
C GLY A 88 -19.07 -11.69 4.72
N CYS A 89 -18.18 -10.77 4.31
CA CYS A 89 -17.99 -10.44 2.90
C CYS A 89 -17.43 -11.66 2.14
N THR A 90 -18.04 -11.99 1.00
CA THR A 90 -17.63 -13.10 0.13
C THR A 90 -17.37 -12.67 -1.31
N ASP A 91 -17.44 -11.37 -1.60
CA ASP A 91 -17.36 -10.81 -2.95
C ASP A 91 -16.42 -9.61 -2.98
N SER A 92 -15.34 -9.72 -3.74
CA SER A 92 -14.36 -8.65 -3.90
C SER A 92 -14.95 -7.39 -4.51
N SER A 93 -16.04 -7.49 -5.27
CA SER A 93 -16.71 -6.31 -5.85
C SER A 93 -17.23 -5.36 -4.76
N GLN A 94 -17.64 -5.88 -3.60
CA GLN A 94 -18.10 -5.07 -2.46
C GLN A 94 -16.95 -4.28 -1.84
N VAL A 95 -15.78 -4.92 -1.66
CA VAL A 95 -14.57 -4.26 -1.14
C VAL A 95 -14.09 -3.17 -2.10
N LEU A 96 -14.14 -3.44 -3.41
CA LEU A 96 -13.78 -2.44 -4.42
C LEU A 96 -14.79 -1.30 -4.48
N LYS A 97 -16.08 -1.56 -4.26
CA LYS A 97 -17.09 -0.50 -4.15
C LYS A 97 -16.78 0.44 -2.99
N GLU A 98 -16.47 -0.11 -1.82
CA GLU A 98 -16.06 0.67 -0.64
C GLU A 98 -14.78 1.47 -0.89
N LEU A 99 -13.82 0.91 -1.65
CA LEU A 99 -12.63 1.66 -2.09
C LEU A 99 -12.98 2.88 -2.93
N TYR A 100 -13.91 2.75 -3.89
CA TYR A 100 -14.35 3.89 -4.69
C TYR A 100 -15.12 4.92 -3.87
N GLU A 101 -15.94 4.49 -2.92
CA GLU A 101 -16.62 5.40 -1.99
C GLU A 101 -15.60 6.19 -1.14
N ALA A 102 -14.61 5.51 -0.56
CA ALA A 102 -13.54 6.13 0.20
C ALA A 102 -12.70 7.10 -0.65
N GLN A 103 -12.34 6.69 -1.88
CA GLN A 103 -11.62 7.53 -2.83
C GLN A 103 -12.41 8.79 -3.21
N THR A 104 -13.73 8.66 -3.38
CA THR A 104 -14.59 9.79 -3.74
C THR A 104 -14.73 10.77 -2.57
N ALA A 105 -14.82 10.26 -1.34
CA ALA A 105 -14.89 11.09 -0.13
C ALA A 105 -13.55 11.76 0.19
N HIS A 106 -12.44 11.08 -0.07
CA HIS A 106 -11.08 11.50 0.28
C HIS A 106 -10.11 11.36 -0.91
N PRO A 107 -10.27 12.20 -1.96
CA PRO A 107 -9.45 12.11 -3.18
C PRO A 107 -7.99 12.52 -2.97
N ASP A 108 -7.68 13.15 -1.85
CA ASP A 108 -6.36 13.58 -1.40
C ASP A 108 -5.71 12.59 -0.42
N GLY A 109 -6.41 11.52 -0.03
CA GLY A 109 -5.94 10.51 0.91
C GLY A 109 -5.22 9.34 0.26
N PHE A 110 -4.30 8.72 1.00
CA PHE A 110 -3.85 7.36 0.73
C PHE A 110 -4.91 6.37 1.21
N ILE A 111 -5.14 5.29 0.47
CA ILE A 111 -6.06 4.22 0.91
C ILE A 111 -5.37 2.88 0.73
N ARG A 112 -5.36 2.07 1.80
CA ARG A 112 -4.85 0.70 1.79
C ARG A 112 -5.96 -0.29 2.12
N ILE A 113 -5.84 -1.50 1.58
CA ILE A 113 -6.66 -2.64 1.96
C ILE A 113 -5.83 -3.52 2.89
N ILE A 114 -6.42 -3.88 4.01
CA ILE A 114 -5.85 -4.77 5.01
C ILE A 114 -6.76 -5.98 5.21
N GLY A 115 -6.23 -7.05 5.80
CA GLY A 115 -7.00 -8.24 6.11
C GLY A 115 -6.59 -8.90 7.42
N PHE A 116 -7.58 -9.25 8.21
CA PHE A 116 -7.40 -9.83 9.54
C PHE A 116 -7.67 -11.32 9.54
N ASP A 117 -6.78 -12.06 10.20
CA ASP A 117 -6.97 -13.47 10.54
C ASP A 117 -7.38 -13.54 12.01
N ASN A 118 -8.65 -13.84 12.25
CA ASN A 118 -9.21 -13.94 13.59
C ASN A 118 -8.73 -15.18 14.35
N VAL A 119 -8.27 -16.23 13.66
CA VAL A 119 -7.73 -17.44 14.29
C VAL A 119 -6.35 -17.14 14.85
N ARG A 120 -5.50 -16.48 14.06
CA ARG A 120 -4.13 -16.11 14.47
C ARG A 120 -4.06 -14.80 15.25
N GLN A 121 -5.14 -14.02 15.26
CA GLN A 121 -5.22 -12.69 15.88
C GLN A 121 -4.19 -11.70 15.34
N VAL A 122 -3.98 -11.71 14.02
CA VAL A 122 -3.01 -10.83 13.35
C VAL A 122 -3.59 -10.26 12.06
N GLN A 123 -3.05 -9.10 11.66
CA GLN A 123 -3.22 -8.60 10.31
C GLN A 123 -2.29 -9.36 9.37
N CYS A 124 -2.85 -10.09 8.41
CA CYS A 124 -2.11 -10.99 7.51
C CYS A 124 -1.76 -10.35 6.17
N ILE A 125 -2.42 -9.25 5.81
CA ILE A 125 -2.21 -8.57 4.53
C ILE A 125 -2.40 -7.06 4.70
N SER A 126 -1.60 -6.31 3.95
CA SER A 126 -1.63 -4.86 3.85
C SER A 126 -1.01 -4.45 2.53
N PHE A 127 -1.77 -3.83 1.64
CA PHE A 127 -1.25 -3.26 0.39
C PHE A 127 -1.98 -1.97 0.02
N ILE A 128 -1.25 -1.07 -0.63
CA ILE A 128 -1.81 0.20 -1.10
C ILE A 128 -2.80 -0.06 -2.25
N ALA A 129 -3.98 0.57 -2.18
CA ALA A 129 -5.05 0.44 -3.16
C ALA A 129 -5.30 1.74 -3.92
N TYR A 130 -5.04 2.90 -3.29
CA TYR A 130 -5.12 4.21 -3.91
C TYR A 130 -4.03 5.14 -3.37
N LYS A 131 -3.53 6.03 -4.24
CA LYS A 131 -2.62 7.12 -3.89
C LYS A 131 -3.20 8.42 -4.46
N PRO A 132 -3.09 9.54 -3.72
CA PRO A 132 -3.52 10.82 -4.22
C PRO A 132 -2.63 11.29 -5.37
N PRO A 133 -3.10 12.23 -6.22
CA PRO A 133 -2.30 12.79 -7.30
C PRO A 133 -0.96 13.35 -6.78
N GLY A 134 0.13 13.03 -7.48
CA GLY A 134 1.49 13.48 -7.12
C GLY A 134 2.32 12.48 -6.30
N TYR A 135 1.81 11.27 -6.05
CA TYR A 135 2.49 10.18 -5.33
C TYR A 135 2.59 8.84 -6.09
#